data_AF-A0A9W9Y250-F1
#
_entry.id   AF-A0A9W9Y250-F1
#
_cell.length_a   1.000
_cell.length_b   1.000
_cell.length_c   1.000
_cell.angle_alpha   90.00
_cell.angle_beta   90.00
_cell.angle_gamma   90.00
#
_symmetry.space_group_name_H-M   'P 1'
#
loop_
_entity.id
_entity.type
_entity.pdbx_description
1 polymer ?
#
loop_
_entity_poly.entity_id
_entity_poly.type
_entity_poly.pdbx_seq_one_letter_code
_entity_poly.pdbx_strand_id
1 'polypeptide(L)'
;MSEFAKAFYESHFPLESLKYAFVTTVVQEKTMPFLRDHIYLSQEGLGFPPKEPQTWESPSPEFCGILGTPIGKVVAALVLCAYGQSVKRIPRIVTFHTGSNPCEYNLRFDIEDV
;
A
#
# COMPACT_ATOMS: atom_id res chain seq x y z
N MET A 1 -12.45 -7.50 -6.70
CA MET A 1 -11.35 -7.77 -7.64
C MET A 1 -11.94 -8.47 -8.86
N SER A 2 -11.40 -8.25 -10.06
CA SER A 2 -11.80 -9.03 -11.23
C SER A 2 -11.25 -10.46 -11.09
N GLU A 3 -12.10 -11.49 -11.16
CA GLU A 3 -11.66 -12.90 -11.23
C GLU A 3 -10.56 -13.11 -12.28
N PHE A 4 -10.56 -12.30 -13.34
CA PHE A 4 -9.52 -12.27 -14.36
C PHE A 4 -8.14 -11.88 -13.82
N ALA A 5 -8.05 -10.91 -12.90
CA ALA A 5 -6.76 -10.48 -12.36
C ALA A 5 -6.12 -11.59 -11.50
N LYS A 6 -6.94 -12.29 -10.71
CA LYS A 6 -6.51 -13.45 -9.95
C LYS A 6 -6.07 -14.59 -10.88
N ALA A 7 -6.91 -14.97 -11.83
CA ALA A 7 -6.61 -16.04 -12.79
C ALA A 7 -5.34 -15.75 -13.62
N PHE A 8 -5.15 -14.49 -14.04
CA PHE A 8 -3.95 -14.09 -14.77
C PHE A 8 -2.68 -14.19 -13.89
N TYR A 9 -2.75 -13.76 -12.63
CA TYR A 9 -1.62 -13.93 -11.71
C TYR A 9 -1.30 -15.41 -11.49
N GLU A 10 -2.32 -16.22 -11.18
CA GLU A 10 -2.20 -17.66 -10.93
C GLU A 10 -1.68 -18.45 -12.13
N SER A 11 -1.88 -17.95 -13.36
CA SER A 11 -1.31 -18.57 -14.57
C SER A 11 0.21 -18.45 -14.68
N HIS A 12 0.84 -17.53 -13.93
CA HIS A 12 2.29 -17.30 -13.95
C HIS A 12 2.95 -17.62 -12.60
N PHE A 13 2.25 -17.41 -11.48
CA PHE A 13 2.78 -17.53 -10.14
C PHE A 13 1.74 -18.11 -9.18
N PRO A 14 2.12 -19.03 -8.27
CA PRO A 14 1.21 -19.49 -7.21
C PRO A 14 0.74 -18.31 -6.36
N LEU A 15 -0.57 -18.21 -6.09
CA LEU A 15 -1.11 -17.10 -5.32
C LEU A 15 -0.53 -17.05 -3.90
N GLU A 16 -0.19 -18.20 -3.31
CA GLU A 16 0.44 -18.28 -1.98
C GLU A 16 1.83 -17.62 -1.93
N SER A 17 2.46 -17.41 -3.08
CA SER A 17 3.79 -16.78 -3.17
C SER A 17 3.77 -15.26 -3.09
N LEU A 18 2.60 -14.61 -3.20
CA LEU A 18 2.48 -13.16 -3.18
C LEU A 18 2.72 -12.62 -1.77
N LYS A 19 3.82 -11.87 -1.62
CA LYS A 19 4.26 -11.25 -0.35
C LYS A 19 4.08 -9.75 -0.31
N TYR A 20 4.04 -9.10 -1.47
CA TYR A 20 4.05 -7.64 -1.58
C TYR A 20 3.12 -7.20 -2.70
N ALA A 21 2.27 -6.21 -2.43
CA ALA A 21 1.57 -5.46 -3.46
C ALA A 21 2.18 -4.07 -3.58
N PHE A 22 2.73 -3.75 -4.76
CA PHE A 22 3.30 -2.44 -5.04
C PHE A 22 2.29 -1.59 -5.81
N VAL A 23 2.12 -0.34 -5.37
CA VAL A 23 1.39 0.69 -6.12
C VAL A 23 2.40 1.78 -6.44
N THR A 24 2.79 1.84 -7.71
CA THR A 24 3.81 2.76 -8.19
C THR A 24 3.20 3.99 -8.84
N THR A 25 3.96 5.09 -8.86
CA THR A 25 3.54 6.35 -9.49
C THR A 25 2.19 6.82 -8.96
N VAL A 26 2.08 6.98 -7.64
CA VAL A 26 0.84 7.42 -7.01
C VAL A 26 0.55 8.85 -7.42
N VAL A 27 -0.34 9.02 -8.41
CA VAL A 27 -0.84 10.33 -8.87
C VAL A 27 -2.31 10.55 -8.51
N GLN A 28 -2.90 9.60 -7.78
CA GLN A 28 -4.31 9.64 -7.42
C GLN A 28 -4.61 10.85 -6.52
N GLU A 29 -5.55 11.68 -6.96
CA GLU A 29 -5.83 13.03 -6.44
C GLU A 29 -6.24 13.10 -4.97
N LYS A 30 -6.59 11.97 -4.34
CA LYS A 30 -6.98 11.90 -2.92
C LYS A 30 -5.88 11.28 -2.06
N THR A 31 -5.25 10.21 -2.54
CA THR A 31 -4.21 9.48 -1.81
C THR A 31 -2.95 10.32 -1.66
N MET A 32 -2.51 11.04 -2.71
CA MET A 32 -1.29 11.87 -2.61
C MET A 32 -1.43 13.03 -1.63
N PRO A 33 -2.48 13.86 -1.70
CA PRO A 33 -2.66 14.91 -0.71
C PRO A 33 -2.81 14.36 0.70
N PHE A 34 -3.50 13.22 0.86
CA PHE A 34 -3.63 12.59 2.18
C PHE A 34 -2.27 12.16 2.75
N LEU A 35 -1.42 11.50 1.95
CA LEU A 35 -0.08 11.12 2.37
C LEU A 35 0.73 12.37 2.77
N ARG A 36 0.78 13.37 1.89
CA ARG A 36 1.54 14.59 2.16
C ARG A 36 1.05 15.31 3.42
N ASP A 37 -0.23 15.63 3.48
CA ASP A 37 -0.77 16.60 4.44
C ASP A 37 -1.14 15.96 5.79
N HIS A 38 -1.53 14.68 5.81
CA HIS A 38 -2.01 14.00 7.02
C HIS A 38 -1.07 12.91 7.55
N ILE A 39 -0.16 12.38 6.74
CA ILE A 39 0.82 11.38 7.20
C ILE A 39 2.17 12.04 7.47
N TYR A 40 2.68 12.83 6.52
CA TYR A 40 4.03 13.41 6.62
C TYR A 40 4.05 14.78 7.31
N LEU A 41 3.39 15.78 6.72
CA LEU A 41 3.47 17.16 7.22
C LEU A 41 2.73 17.38 8.55
N SER A 42 1.95 16.40 9.01
CA SER A 42 1.30 16.40 10.33
C SER A 42 2.26 16.03 11.47
N GLN A 43 3.45 15.50 11.17
CA GLN A 43 4.41 15.05 12.16
C GLN A 43 5.68 15.91 12.13
N GLU A 44 6.15 16.30 13.30
CA GLU A 44 7.42 17.02 13.41
C GLU A 44 8.58 16.12 12.98
N GLY A 45 9.42 16.60 12.06
CA GLY A 45 10.61 15.89 11.59
C GLY A 45 10.41 15.00 10.37
N LEU A 46 9.18 14.81 9.88
CA LEU A 46 8.93 14.10 8.63
C LEU A 46 8.86 15.06 7.44
N GLY A 47 9.71 14.83 6.44
CA GLY A 47 9.70 15.56 5.17
C GLY A 47 8.89 14.84 4.09
N PHE A 48 8.33 15.61 3.16
CA PHE A 48 7.68 15.08 1.96
C PHE A 48 8.35 15.62 0.70
N PRO A 49 8.77 14.77 -0.26
CA PRO A 49 8.81 13.31 -0.18
C PRO A 49 9.81 12.81 0.91
N PRO A 50 9.63 11.58 1.42
CA PRO A 50 10.57 11.00 2.36
C PRO A 50 11.94 10.80 1.71
N LYS A 51 13.01 11.11 2.45
CA LYS A 51 14.39 10.83 1.99
C LYS A 51 14.71 9.34 2.01
N GLU A 52 14.15 8.62 2.98
CA GLU A 52 14.31 7.18 3.18
C GLU A 52 12.93 6.50 3.24
N PRO A 53 12.79 5.24 2.81
CA PRO A 53 11.54 4.50 2.96
C PRO A 53 11.00 4.58 4.39
N GLN A 54 9.73 4.95 4.54
CA GLN A 54 9.05 4.99 5.83
C GLN A 54 8.11 3.79 5.97
N THR A 55 8.07 3.22 7.17
CA THR A 55 7.32 2.01 7.49
C THR A 55 6.22 2.34 8.48
N TRP A 56 5.00 1.92 8.17
CA TRP A 56 3.80 2.08 8.98
C TRP A 56 3.28 0.69 9.36
N GLU A 57 3.35 0.34 10.64
CA GLU A 57 2.94 -0.97 11.17
C GLU A 57 1.49 -0.92 11.68
N SER A 58 0.77 -2.03 11.52
CA SER A 58 -0.57 -2.19 12.07
C SER A 58 -0.52 -2.44 13.59
N PRO A 59 -1.41 -1.84 14.40
CA PRO A 59 -2.45 -0.88 14.03
C PRO A 59 -2.08 0.58 14.38
N SER A 60 -1.18 1.22 13.63
CA SER A 60 -0.92 2.66 13.81
C SER A 60 -2.00 3.56 13.17
N PRO A 61 -2.19 4.80 13.64
CA PRO A 61 -3.09 5.77 13.00
C PRO A 61 -2.75 6.02 11.52
N GLU A 62 -1.46 6.08 11.19
CA GLU A 62 -0.95 6.27 9.83
C GLU A 62 -1.28 5.06 8.96
N PHE A 63 -1.02 3.86 9.46
CA PHE A 63 -1.37 2.62 8.79
C PHE A 63 -2.87 2.59 8.45
N CYS A 64 -3.73 2.84 9.44
CA CYS A 64 -5.18 2.88 9.26
C CYS A 64 -5.61 3.97 8.28
N GLY A 65 -4.98 5.14 8.36
CA GLY A 65 -5.22 6.27 7.44
C GLY A 65 -4.89 5.91 6.00
N ILE A 66 -3.69 5.36 5.74
CA ILE A 66 -3.24 4.96 4.41
C ILE A 66 -4.12 3.85 3.85
N LEU A 67 -4.46 2.84 4.66
CA LEU A 67 -5.36 1.76 4.28
C LEU A 67 -6.78 2.28 3.96
N GLY A 68 -7.21 3.37 4.61
CA GLY A 68 -8.49 4.04 4.38
C GLY A 68 -8.58 4.87 3.08
N THR A 69 -7.46 5.16 2.43
CA THR A 69 -7.43 5.88 1.14
C THR A 69 -8.03 5.04 0.01
N PRO A 70 -8.42 5.64 -1.14
CA PRO A 70 -8.91 4.87 -2.29
C PRO A 70 -7.97 3.74 -2.73
N ILE A 71 -6.66 3.99 -2.77
CA ILE A 71 -5.66 2.97 -3.10
C ILE A 71 -5.57 1.90 -2.01
N GLY A 72 -5.51 2.30 -0.74
CA GLY A 72 -5.46 1.35 0.38
C GLY A 72 -6.66 0.39 0.37
N LYS A 73 -7.86 0.92 0.11
CA LYS A 73 -9.09 0.13 -0.02
C LYS A 73 -9.05 -0.83 -1.20
N VAL A 74 -8.51 -0.42 -2.35
CA VAL A 74 -8.35 -1.30 -3.51
C VAL A 74 -7.40 -2.45 -3.19
N VAL A 75 -6.26 -2.18 -2.54
CA VAL A 75 -5.30 -3.23 -2.15
C VAL A 75 -5.88 -4.15 -1.08
N ALA A 76 -6.59 -3.61 -0.08
CA ALA A 76 -7.27 -4.41 0.93
C ALA A 76 -8.35 -5.32 0.30
N ALA A 77 -9.16 -4.78 -0.61
CA ALA A 77 -10.14 -5.56 -1.35
C ALA A 77 -9.47 -6.62 -2.25
N LEU A 78 -8.28 -6.33 -2.79
CA LEU A 78 -7.48 -7.31 -3.52
C LEU A 78 -7.09 -8.49 -2.64
N VAL A 79 -6.51 -8.24 -1.47
CA VAL A 79 -6.11 -9.30 -0.55
C VAL A 79 -7.33 -10.12 -0.10
N LEU A 80 -8.43 -9.46 0.27
CA LEU A 80 -9.65 -10.14 0.69
C LEU A 80 -10.29 -10.99 -0.42
N CYS A 81 -10.35 -10.49 -1.66
CA CYS A 81 -10.91 -11.26 -2.77
C CYS A 81 -10.00 -12.42 -3.20
N ALA A 82 -8.68 -12.24 -3.10
CA ALA A 82 -7.72 -13.25 -3.53
C ALA A 82 -7.73 -14.48 -2.60
N TYR A 83 -7.69 -14.23 -1.29
CA TYR A 83 -7.51 -15.28 -0.27
C TYR A 83 -8.76 -15.60 0.55
N GLY A 84 -9.76 -14.73 0.57
CA GLY A 84 -10.87 -14.79 1.52
C GLY A 84 -10.55 -14.09 2.85
N GLN A 85 -11.52 -14.11 3.76
CA GLN A 85 -11.36 -13.53 5.09
C GLN A 85 -10.49 -14.43 5.98
N SER A 86 -9.66 -13.81 6.83
CA SER A 86 -8.85 -14.49 7.84
C SER A 86 -7.79 -15.46 7.32
N VAL A 87 -7.37 -15.34 6.06
CA VAL A 87 -6.29 -16.16 5.47
C VAL A 87 -4.98 -15.36 5.40
N LYS A 88 -5.05 -14.13 4.89
CA LYS A 88 -3.92 -13.21 4.81
C LYS A 88 -4.29 -11.86 5.42
N ARG A 89 -3.30 -11.15 5.92
CA ARG A 89 -3.42 -9.76 6.40
C ARG A 89 -2.33 -8.86 5.85
N ILE A 90 -2.55 -7.56 5.94
CA ILE A 90 -1.56 -6.53 5.68
C ILE A 90 -1.06 -6.02 7.03
N PRO A 91 0.15 -6.39 7.49
CA PRO A 91 0.69 -5.91 8.76
C PRO A 91 1.39 -4.56 8.60
N ARG A 92 1.86 -4.25 7.40
CA ARG A 92 2.81 -3.17 7.14
C ARG A 92 2.55 -2.51 5.81
N ILE A 93 2.66 -1.19 5.81
CA ILE A 93 2.69 -0.37 4.59
C ILE A 93 4.01 0.39 4.57
N VAL A 94 4.75 0.31 3.47
CA VAL A 94 5.96 1.08 3.24
C VAL A 94 5.70 2.13 2.17
N THR A 95 6.03 3.37 2.49
CA THR A 95 5.96 4.52 1.59
C THR A 95 7.37 4.95 1.22
N PHE A 96 7.65 5.07 -0.07
CA PHE A 96 9.00 5.40 -0.54
C PHE A 96 8.97 6.17 -1.85
N HIS A 97 10.03 6.92 -2.10
CA HIS A 97 10.21 7.76 -3.27
C HIS A 97 11.44 7.29 -4.04
N THR A 98 11.33 7.11 -5.36
CA THR A 98 12.38 6.47 -6.18
C THR A 98 13.14 7.41 -7.11
N GLY A 99 12.93 8.72 -7.02
CA GLY A 99 13.66 9.64 -7.88
C GLY A 99 13.55 11.10 -7.46
N SER A 100 13.37 12.01 -8.40
CA SER A 100 13.33 13.45 -8.13
C SER A 100 11.96 14.08 -8.41
N ASN A 101 11.09 13.37 -9.12
CA ASN A 101 9.75 13.85 -9.44
C ASN A 101 8.79 13.46 -8.30
N PRO A 102 8.02 14.38 -7.71
CA PRO A 102 6.99 14.07 -6.70
C PRO A 102 5.99 12.98 -7.11
N CYS A 103 5.78 12.76 -8.41
CA CYS A 103 4.94 11.69 -8.93
C CYS A 103 5.55 10.29 -8.79
N GLU A 104 6.84 10.15 -8.49
CA GLU A 104 7.55 8.87 -8.28
C GLU A 104 7.38 8.35 -6.85
N TYR A 105 6.23 8.64 -6.25
CA TYR A 105 5.86 8.18 -4.93
C TYR A 105 5.21 6.80 -5.01
N ASN A 106 5.62 5.88 -4.15
CA ASN A 106 5.24 4.48 -4.21
C ASN A 106 4.79 3.97 -2.85
N LEU A 107 3.89 2.98 -2.89
CA LEU A 107 3.41 2.23 -1.74
C LEU A 107 3.75 0.75 -1.92
N ARG A 108 4.20 0.10 -0.86
CA ARG A 108 4.31 -1.35 -0.76
C ARG A 108 3.47 -1.83 0.40
N PHE A 109 2.54 -2.73 0.13
CA PHE A 109 1.74 -3.39 1.15
C PHE A 109 2.32 -4.78 1.33
N ASP A 110 2.82 -5.06 2.53
CA ASP A 110 3.31 -6.39 2.87
C ASP A 110 2.10 -7.29 3.17
N ILE A 111 2.21 -8.57 2.84
CA ILE A 111 1.14 -9.57 3.00
C ILE A 111 1.72 -10.77 3.73
N GLU A 112 1.04 -11.19 4.80
CA GLU A 112 1.42 -12.36 5.61
C GLU A 112 0.21 -13.19 6.02
N ASP A 113 0.46 -14.40 6.52
CA ASP A 113 -0.57 -15.25 7.13
C ASP A 113 -1.11 -14.64 8.43
N VAL A 114 -2.40 -14.88 8.71
CA VAL A 114 -3.07 -14.44 9.94
C VAL A 114 -2.65 -15.27 11.13
#